data_AF-A0ABD0T462-F1
#
_entry.id   AF-A0ABD0T462-F1
#
_cell.length_a   1.000
_cell.length_b   1.000
_cell.length_c   1.000
_cell.angle_alpha   90.00
_cell.angle_beta   90.00
_cell.angle_gamma   90.00
#
_symmetry.space_group_name_H-M   'P 1'
#
loop_
_entity.id
_entity.type
_entity.pdbx_description
1 polymer ?
#
loop_
_entity_poly.entity_id
_entity_poly.type
_entity_poly.pdbx_seq_one_letter_code
_entity_poly.pdbx_strand_id
1 'polypeptide(L)'
;MKTLTALLAVTAVLATLSIVEASNDPQGDICEQLSSCATCLSKSYCAWCVNKSKCTKSSCGNDNVIYPKRVKALMSGPQFCPKIVRPEKELAFESGKKQILSVKITQIYIYMAFTTWKCRISLDGEEMDVSAVLLSDEVYCDAVVLSNKSDKAEAEGSVTVLWEQNKPLDGSVLFKVCRCDLDPSCVACKE
;
A
#
# COMPACT_ATOMS: atom_id res chain seq x y z
N MET A 1 -66.94 42.01 -8.40
CA MET A 1 -65.77 41.87 -9.29
C MET A 1 -64.56 42.51 -8.65
N LYS A 2 -63.65 41.70 -8.10
CA LYS A 2 -62.22 42.01 -7.90
C LYS A 2 -61.53 40.68 -7.59
N THR A 3 -60.73 40.26 -8.55
CA THR A 3 -60.03 38.98 -8.67
C THR A 3 -58.87 38.91 -7.69
N LEU A 4 -58.77 37.80 -6.96
CA LEU A 4 -57.60 37.44 -6.15
C LEU A 4 -56.57 36.77 -7.08
N THR A 5 -55.41 37.39 -7.27
CA THR A 5 -54.30 36.81 -8.04
C THR A 5 -53.24 36.31 -7.04
N ALA A 6 -53.07 34.99 -6.96
CA ALA A 6 -52.02 34.38 -6.15
C ALA A 6 -50.69 34.43 -6.92
N LEU A 7 -49.67 35.08 -6.34
CA LEU A 7 -48.28 34.96 -6.82
C LEU A 7 -47.67 33.68 -6.24
N LEU A 8 -47.38 32.71 -7.11
CA LEU A 8 -46.44 31.63 -6.82
C LEU A 8 -45.02 32.15 -7.06
N ALA A 9 -44.24 32.31 -5.99
CA ALA A 9 -42.80 32.54 -6.06
C ALA A 9 -42.10 31.17 -6.21
N VAL A 10 -41.59 30.88 -7.41
CA VAL A 10 -40.73 29.71 -7.66
C VAL A 10 -39.32 30.05 -7.19
N THR A 11 -38.91 29.52 -6.05
CA THR A 11 -37.52 29.57 -5.58
C THR A 11 -36.67 28.64 -6.44
N ALA A 12 -35.85 29.21 -7.32
CA ALA A 12 -34.81 28.48 -8.04
C ALA A 12 -33.67 28.15 -7.08
N VAL A 13 -33.47 26.86 -6.79
CA VAL A 13 -32.30 26.36 -6.05
C VAL A 13 -31.13 26.34 -7.03
N LEU A 14 -30.21 27.31 -6.92
CA LEU A 14 -28.93 27.24 -7.63
C LEU A 14 -28.11 26.10 -7.02
N ALA A 15 -28.02 24.97 -7.73
CA ALA A 15 -27.00 23.97 -7.47
C ALA A 15 -25.64 24.56 -7.84
N THR A 16 -24.84 24.92 -6.83
CA THR A 16 -23.44 25.28 -7.02
C THR A 16 -22.68 24.03 -7.40
N LEU A 17 -22.41 23.86 -8.70
CA LEU A 17 -21.39 22.94 -9.17
C LEU A 17 -20.04 23.47 -8.68
N SER A 18 -19.41 22.74 -7.76
CA SER A 18 -18.03 23.01 -7.35
C SER A 18 -17.13 22.80 -8.57
N ILE A 19 -16.68 23.90 -9.18
CA ILE A 19 -15.65 23.87 -10.21
C ILE A 19 -14.36 23.45 -9.50
N VAL A 20 -13.85 22.25 -9.82
CA VAL A 20 -12.51 21.84 -9.41
C VAL A 20 -11.54 22.70 -10.21
N GLU A 21 -10.98 23.74 -9.59
CA GLU A 21 -9.86 24.48 -10.16
C GLU A 21 -8.70 23.51 -10.35
N ALA A 22 -8.31 23.28 -11.61
CA ALA A 22 -7.12 22.51 -11.92
C ALA A 22 -5.90 23.20 -11.28
N SER A 23 -5.22 22.47 -10.40
CA SER A 23 -3.98 22.92 -9.77
C SER A 23 -2.96 23.25 -10.88
N ASN A 24 -2.39 24.46 -10.86
CA ASN A 24 -1.33 24.88 -11.79
C ASN A 24 0.07 24.41 -11.31
N ASP A 25 0.17 23.32 -10.55
CA ASP A 25 1.45 22.76 -10.09
C ASP A 25 1.69 21.33 -10.62
N PRO A 26 2.18 21.18 -11.87
CA PRO A 26 2.45 19.88 -12.47
C PRO A 26 3.39 18.99 -11.66
N GLN A 27 4.32 19.59 -10.90
CA GLN A 27 5.23 18.83 -10.04
C GLN A 27 4.53 18.31 -8.78
N GLY A 28 3.62 19.10 -8.22
CA GLY A 28 2.74 18.68 -7.13
C GLY A 28 1.91 17.48 -7.54
N ASP A 29 1.25 17.56 -8.70
CA ASP A 29 0.43 16.47 -9.23
C ASP A 29 1.24 15.18 -9.42
N ILE A 30 2.48 15.29 -9.92
CA ILE A 30 3.40 14.14 -10.01
C ILE A 30 3.69 13.54 -8.63
N CYS A 31 3.98 14.36 -7.62
CA CYS A 31 4.24 13.83 -6.28
C CYS A 31 3.02 13.08 -5.74
N GLU A 32 1.81 13.62 -5.90
CA GLU A 32 0.60 13.01 -5.33
C GLU A 32 0.22 11.66 -5.96
N GLN A 33 0.69 11.36 -7.17
CA GLN A 33 0.51 10.07 -7.83
C GLN A 33 1.47 8.98 -7.34
N LEU A 34 2.54 9.35 -6.62
CA LEU A 34 3.54 8.40 -6.13
C LEU A 34 3.10 7.80 -4.78
N SER A 35 2.81 6.50 -4.79
CA SER A 35 2.36 5.75 -3.60
C SER A 35 3.50 5.10 -2.80
N SER A 36 4.74 5.15 -3.28
CA SER A 36 5.93 4.62 -2.61
C SER A 36 6.84 5.73 -2.13
N CYS A 37 7.34 5.61 -0.90
CA CYS A 37 8.28 6.55 -0.29
C CYS A 37 9.58 6.63 -1.08
N ALA A 38 10.21 5.50 -1.42
CA ALA A 38 11.45 5.47 -2.18
C ALA A 38 11.29 6.11 -3.56
N THR A 39 10.19 5.82 -4.26
CA THR A 39 9.89 6.43 -5.57
C THR A 39 9.60 7.92 -5.44
N CYS A 40 8.87 8.34 -4.40
CA CYS A 40 8.65 9.75 -4.08
C CYS A 40 9.98 10.51 -3.95
N LEU A 41 10.91 9.98 -3.14
CA LEU A 41 12.19 10.62 -2.84
C LEU A 41 13.21 10.53 -3.98
N SER A 42 12.91 9.79 -5.05
CA SER A 42 13.66 9.87 -6.31
C SER A 42 13.49 11.23 -7.00
N LYS A 43 12.38 11.94 -6.71
CA LYS A 43 12.12 13.30 -7.17
C LYS A 43 12.68 14.29 -6.16
N SER A 44 13.59 15.15 -6.57
CA SER A 44 14.25 16.10 -5.67
C SER A 44 13.34 17.19 -5.10
N TYR A 45 12.14 17.34 -5.66
CA TYR A 45 11.14 18.33 -5.28
C TYR A 45 9.95 17.73 -4.50
N CYS A 46 9.94 16.43 -4.25
CA CYS A 46 8.92 15.78 -3.42
C CYS A 46 9.49 15.44 -2.03
N ALA A 47 8.62 15.39 -1.04
CA ALA A 47 8.87 14.87 0.30
C ALA A 47 7.80 13.82 0.65
N TRP A 48 8.14 12.93 1.59
CA TRP A 48 7.23 11.90 2.08
C TRP A 48 6.74 12.23 3.48
N CYS A 49 5.43 12.34 3.65
CA CYS A 49 4.78 12.49 4.93
C CYS A 49 4.50 11.09 5.51
N VAL A 50 5.26 10.71 6.54
CA VAL A 50 5.29 9.31 7.02
C VAL A 50 3.94 8.88 7.55
N ASN A 51 3.34 9.63 8.47
CA ASN A 51 2.07 9.25 9.08
C ASN A 51 0.94 9.24 8.06
N LYS A 52 0.92 10.22 7.15
CA LYS A 52 -0.08 10.29 6.07
C LYS A 52 0.16 9.25 4.98
N SER A 53 1.32 8.59 4.96
CA SER A 53 1.77 7.69 3.89
C SER A 53 1.55 8.30 2.50
N LYS A 54 1.92 9.58 2.36
CA LYS A 54 1.63 10.39 1.17
C LYS A 54 2.88 11.12 0.68
N CYS A 55 3.10 11.06 -0.63
CA CYS A 55 4.09 11.89 -1.30
C CYS A 55 3.50 13.27 -1.65
N THR A 56 4.26 14.33 -1.42
CA THR A 56 3.81 15.70 -1.69
C THR A 56 4.97 16.63 -2.02
N LYS A 57 4.70 17.68 -2.79
CA LYS A 57 5.60 18.83 -2.96
C LYS A 57 5.36 19.90 -1.88
N SER A 58 4.14 19.93 -1.33
CA SER A 58 3.72 20.89 -0.32
C SER A 58 4.15 20.47 1.09
N SER A 59 3.81 21.26 2.10
CA SER A 59 4.14 20.95 3.50
C SER A 59 3.39 19.74 4.03
N CYS A 60 4.07 18.88 4.80
CA CYS A 60 3.44 17.78 5.52
C CYS A 60 2.70 18.22 6.80
N GLY A 61 2.77 19.51 7.19
CA GLY A 61 2.21 20.00 8.45
C GLY A 61 2.94 19.40 9.64
N ASN A 62 2.21 18.82 10.59
CA ASN A 62 2.74 18.23 11.83
C ASN A 62 3.20 16.76 11.67
N ASP A 63 3.37 16.27 10.44
CA ASP A 63 3.83 14.90 10.19
C ASP A 63 5.36 14.79 10.30
N ASN A 64 5.85 13.58 10.54
CA ASN A 64 7.24 13.24 10.30
C ASN A 64 7.51 13.27 8.80
N VAL A 65 8.59 13.94 8.39
CA VAL A 65 8.91 14.17 6.98
C VAL A 65 10.23 13.53 6.61
N ILE A 66 10.21 12.67 5.60
CA ILE A 66 11.44 12.22 4.95
C ILE A 66 11.66 13.10 3.73
N TYR A 67 12.82 13.74 3.68
CA TYR A 67 13.22 14.62 2.60
C TYR A 67 14.04 13.87 1.54
N PRO A 68 14.11 14.39 0.30
CA PRO A 68 14.96 13.79 -0.72
C PRO A 68 16.44 13.97 -0.33
N LYS A 69 17.30 13.06 -0.81
CA LYS A 69 18.72 12.94 -0.38
C LYS A 69 19.53 14.26 -0.46
N ARG A 70 19.14 15.20 -1.34
CA ARG A 70 19.83 16.48 -1.53
C ARG A 70 19.54 17.51 -0.44
N VAL A 71 18.44 17.37 0.29
CA VAL A 71 18.07 18.27 1.40
C VAL A 71 18.86 17.86 2.63
N LYS A 72 19.45 18.82 3.35
CA LYS A 72 20.17 18.57 4.60
C LYS A 72 19.18 18.56 5.78
N ALA A 73 18.58 17.41 6.04
CA ALA A 73 17.70 17.16 7.18
C ALA A 73 18.11 15.85 7.87
N LEU A 74 17.61 15.61 9.08
CA LEU A 74 17.90 14.39 9.84
C LEU A 74 17.46 13.13 9.07
N MET A 75 16.27 13.18 8.48
CA MET A 75 15.70 12.08 7.68
C MET A 75 15.73 12.45 6.20
N SER A 76 16.90 12.30 5.58
CA SER A 76 17.09 12.59 4.15
C SER A 76 17.46 11.34 3.35
N GLY A 77 16.58 10.96 2.42
CA GLY A 77 16.79 9.87 1.47
C GLY A 77 15.97 8.60 1.75
N PRO A 78 15.91 7.68 0.77
CA PRO A 78 15.03 6.50 0.80
C PRO A 78 15.42 5.46 1.86
N GLN A 79 16.60 5.57 2.46
CA GLN A 79 17.02 4.68 3.55
C GLN A 79 16.19 4.90 4.84
N PHE A 80 15.45 6.00 4.96
CA PHE A 80 14.55 6.28 6.08
C PHE A 80 13.10 5.84 5.83
N CYS A 81 12.79 5.30 4.64
CA CYS A 81 11.45 4.82 4.30
C CYS A 81 11.13 3.49 5.03
N PRO A 82 9.97 3.39 5.71
CA PRO A 82 9.43 2.12 6.18
C PRO A 82 9.27 1.15 5.00
N LYS A 83 9.92 -0.01 5.08
CA LYS A 83 10.00 -0.92 3.94
C LYS A 83 10.06 -2.38 4.34
N ILE A 84 9.63 -3.22 3.41
CA ILE A 84 9.80 -4.67 3.46
C ILE A 84 11.25 -5.03 3.14
N VAL A 85 11.80 -5.95 3.93
CA VAL A 85 13.09 -6.58 3.69
C VAL A 85 12.85 -7.78 2.77
N ARG A 86 13.52 -7.82 1.62
CA ARG A 86 13.41 -8.96 0.71
C ARG A 86 14.01 -10.20 1.38
N PRO A 87 13.33 -11.36 1.35
CA PRO A 87 13.90 -12.59 1.88
C PRO A 87 15.13 -13.01 1.05
N GLU A 88 16.06 -13.70 1.70
CA GLU A 88 17.27 -14.23 1.04
C GLU A 88 16.95 -15.41 0.11
N LYS A 89 15.88 -16.13 0.43
CA LYS A 89 15.38 -17.28 -0.35
C LYS A 89 14.03 -16.94 -0.94
N GLU A 90 13.79 -17.44 -2.14
CA GLU A 90 12.47 -17.40 -2.75
C GLU A 90 11.49 -18.23 -1.92
N LEU A 91 10.29 -17.69 -1.70
CA LEU A 91 9.23 -18.38 -0.99
C LEU A 91 8.40 -19.19 -1.99
N ALA A 92 8.12 -20.44 -1.64
CA ALA A 92 7.26 -21.30 -2.44
C ALA A 92 6.33 -22.09 -1.52
N PHE A 93 5.07 -22.25 -1.93
CA PHE A 93 4.04 -22.92 -1.16
C PHE A 93 3.33 -23.98 -2.00
N GLU A 94 2.93 -25.08 -1.38
CA GLU A 94 2.06 -26.04 -2.02
C GLU A 94 0.63 -25.49 -2.14
N SER A 95 0.04 -25.65 -3.32
CA SER A 95 -1.34 -25.23 -3.62
C SER A 95 -2.36 -25.94 -2.74
N GLY A 96 -3.31 -25.17 -2.19
CA GLY A 96 -4.41 -25.69 -1.37
C GLY A 96 -4.03 -25.95 0.09
N LYS A 97 -2.79 -25.70 0.49
CA LYS A 97 -2.36 -25.80 1.89
C LYS A 97 -2.56 -24.46 2.61
N LYS A 98 -2.85 -24.56 3.91
CA LYS A 98 -2.92 -23.41 4.80
C LYS A 98 -1.51 -22.95 5.14
N GLN A 99 -1.21 -21.69 4.89
CA GLN A 99 0.12 -21.08 5.05
C GLN A 99 0.07 -19.90 6.00
N ILE A 100 1.16 -19.70 6.74
CA ILE A 100 1.43 -18.50 7.54
C ILE A 100 2.60 -17.78 6.86
N LEU A 101 2.34 -16.60 6.34
CA LEU A 101 3.38 -15.76 5.74
C LEU A 101 4.00 -14.90 6.83
N SER A 102 5.33 -14.84 6.89
CA SER A 102 6.05 -13.87 7.72
C SER A 102 6.85 -12.92 6.83
N VAL A 103 6.78 -11.63 7.14
CA VAL A 103 7.40 -10.58 6.34
C VAL A 103 8.27 -9.71 7.25
N LYS A 104 9.58 -9.76 7.02
CA LYS A 104 10.52 -8.89 7.71
C LYS A 104 10.40 -7.46 7.20
N ILE A 105 10.37 -6.50 8.11
CA ILE A 105 10.28 -5.07 7.81
C ILE A 105 11.41 -4.31 8.51
N THR A 106 11.68 -3.09 8.06
CA THR A 106 12.67 -2.23 8.69
C THR A 106 12.26 -0.77 8.57
N GLN A 107 12.92 0.07 9.36
CA GLN A 107 12.75 1.51 9.35
C GLN A 107 11.34 1.96 9.74
N ILE A 108 10.67 1.17 10.58
CA ILE A 108 9.42 1.55 11.21
C ILE A 108 9.68 2.52 12.36
N TYR A 109 8.70 3.40 12.58
CA TYR A 109 8.71 4.33 13.69
C TYR A 109 7.92 3.76 14.85
N ILE A 110 8.28 4.12 16.08
CA ILE A 110 7.69 3.54 17.30
C ILE A 110 6.15 3.62 17.33
N TYR A 111 5.57 4.70 16.83
CA TYR A 111 4.11 4.87 16.78
C TYR A 111 3.43 3.91 15.80
N MET A 112 4.11 3.45 14.73
CA MET A 112 3.57 2.50 13.77
C MET A 112 3.35 1.13 14.41
N ALA A 113 4.23 0.74 15.35
CA ALA A 113 4.19 -0.55 16.02
C ALA A 113 2.87 -0.81 16.76
N PHE A 114 2.18 0.26 17.19
CA PHE A 114 0.92 0.19 17.93
C PHE A 114 -0.33 0.34 17.06
N THR A 115 -0.19 0.24 15.73
CA THR A 115 -1.31 0.31 14.79
C THR A 115 -1.80 -1.09 14.39
N THR A 116 -2.88 -1.14 13.61
CA THR A 116 -3.33 -2.39 12.99
C THR A 116 -2.45 -2.74 11.80
N TRP A 117 -2.09 -4.01 11.69
CA TRP A 117 -1.29 -4.56 10.60
C TRP A 117 -2.13 -5.49 9.73
N LYS A 118 -1.87 -5.47 8.42
CA LYS A 118 -2.45 -6.42 7.47
C LYS A 118 -1.41 -6.86 6.45
N CYS A 119 -1.63 -8.02 5.87
CA CYS A 119 -0.94 -8.47 4.68
C CYS A 119 -1.92 -8.43 3.51
N ARG A 120 -1.56 -7.66 2.48
CA ARG A 120 -2.22 -7.70 1.18
C ARG A 120 -1.50 -8.72 0.33
N ILE A 121 -2.20 -9.81 0.01
CA ILE A 121 -1.69 -10.92 -0.77
C ILE A 121 -2.31 -10.81 -2.17
N SER A 122 -1.47 -10.78 -3.20
CA SER A 122 -1.88 -10.89 -4.59
C SER A 122 -1.47 -12.26 -5.11
N LEU A 123 -2.39 -13.01 -5.71
CA LEU A 123 -2.14 -14.31 -6.34
C LEU A 123 -3.00 -14.39 -7.60
N ASP A 124 -2.39 -14.67 -8.75
CA ASP A 124 -3.10 -14.74 -10.05
C ASP A 124 -3.95 -13.50 -10.38
N GLY A 125 -3.56 -12.33 -9.87
CA GLY A 125 -4.28 -11.07 -10.06
C GLY A 125 -5.48 -10.87 -9.13
N GLU A 126 -5.82 -11.83 -8.27
CA GLU A 126 -6.76 -11.65 -7.16
C GLU A 126 -6.02 -11.09 -5.94
N GLU A 127 -6.58 -10.06 -5.30
CA GLU A 127 -6.05 -9.51 -4.05
C GLU A 127 -6.92 -9.90 -2.85
N MET A 128 -6.26 -10.20 -1.73
CA MET A 128 -6.91 -10.41 -0.44
C MET A 128 -6.14 -9.75 0.69
N ASP A 129 -6.86 -9.15 1.63
CA ASP A 129 -6.29 -8.56 2.84
C ASP A 129 -6.57 -9.49 4.02
N VAL A 130 -5.51 -9.95 4.68
CA VAL A 130 -5.61 -10.70 5.96
C VAL A 130 -5.04 -9.85 7.09
N SER A 131 -5.59 -10.02 8.30
CA SER A 131 -5.04 -9.41 9.51
C SER A 131 -3.62 -9.92 9.76
N ALA A 132 -2.81 -9.15 10.50
CA ALA A 132 -1.46 -9.54 10.84
C ALA A 132 -1.05 -8.98 12.21
N VAL A 133 0.00 -9.57 12.78
CA VAL A 133 0.61 -9.13 14.04
C VAL A 133 2.08 -8.81 13.81
N LEU A 134 2.52 -7.65 14.28
CA LEU A 134 3.95 -7.31 14.34
C LEU A 134 4.57 -7.88 15.62
N LEU A 135 5.65 -8.66 15.47
CA LEU A 135 6.51 -9.09 16.56
C LEU A 135 7.95 -8.68 16.24
N SER A 136 8.53 -7.79 17.06
CA SER A 136 9.84 -7.17 16.78
C SER A 136 9.85 -6.42 15.44
N ASP A 137 10.49 -7.01 14.43
CA ASP A 137 10.73 -6.49 13.09
C ASP A 137 10.12 -7.41 12.01
N GLU A 138 9.23 -8.31 12.42
CA GLU A 138 8.58 -9.28 11.53
C GLU A 138 7.06 -9.25 11.71
N VAL A 139 6.36 -9.16 10.57
CA VAL A 139 4.90 -9.16 10.49
C VAL A 139 4.43 -10.56 10.13
N TYR A 140 3.66 -11.16 11.02
CA TYR A 140 3.07 -12.49 10.87
C TYR A 140 1.63 -12.32 10.39
N CYS A 141 1.37 -12.72 9.14
CA CYS A 141 0.05 -12.69 8.55
C CYS A 141 -0.82 -13.80 9.15
N ASP A 142 -2.12 -13.55 9.30
CA ASP A 142 -3.09 -14.60 9.61
C ASP A 142 -3.04 -15.70 8.54
N ALA A 143 -3.29 -16.92 8.99
CA ALA A 143 -3.14 -18.08 8.15
C ALA A 143 -4.17 -18.10 7.01
N VAL A 144 -3.70 -18.37 5.79
CA VAL A 144 -4.47 -18.27 4.54
C VAL A 144 -4.28 -19.53 3.70
N VAL A 145 -5.27 -19.90 2.89
CA VAL A 145 -5.12 -20.98 1.91
C VAL A 145 -4.74 -20.37 0.57
N LEU A 146 -3.53 -20.68 0.10
CA LEU A 146 -3.04 -20.24 -1.20
C LEU A 146 -3.31 -21.33 -2.22
N SER A 147 -4.14 -21.03 -3.22
CA SER A 147 -4.56 -22.01 -4.23
C SER A 147 -4.29 -21.48 -5.63
N ASN A 148 -3.39 -22.15 -6.35
CA ASN A 148 -3.20 -21.93 -7.77
C ASN A 148 -4.34 -22.64 -8.52
N LYS A 149 -5.29 -21.84 -9.02
CA LYS A 149 -6.48 -22.32 -9.75
C LYS A 149 -6.23 -22.45 -11.26
N SER A 150 -5.04 -22.11 -11.74
CA SER A 150 -4.70 -22.19 -13.15
C SER A 150 -4.31 -23.61 -13.59
N ASP A 151 -4.18 -23.80 -14.90
CA ASP A 151 -3.67 -25.04 -15.51
C ASP A 151 -2.13 -25.10 -15.54
N LYS A 152 -1.45 -24.12 -14.93
CA LYS A 152 0.01 -24.06 -14.87
C LYS A 152 0.53 -24.69 -13.58
N ALA A 153 1.72 -25.30 -13.67
CA ALA A 153 2.41 -25.90 -12.53
C ALA A 153 2.75 -24.88 -11.41
N GLU A 154 2.93 -23.61 -11.76
CA GLU A 154 3.26 -22.53 -10.82
C GLU A 154 2.39 -21.30 -11.08
N ALA A 155 1.99 -20.65 -9.99
CA ALA A 155 1.40 -19.31 -9.99
C ALA A 155 2.30 -18.36 -9.20
N GLU A 156 2.49 -17.16 -9.72
CA GLU A 156 3.24 -16.10 -9.03
C GLU A 156 2.32 -15.31 -8.11
N GLY A 157 2.82 -14.98 -6.93
CA GLY A 157 2.14 -14.14 -5.97
C GLY A 157 3.07 -13.16 -5.30
N SER A 158 2.48 -12.22 -4.59
CA SER A 158 3.22 -11.27 -3.77
C SER A 158 2.48 -10.92 -2.50
N VAL A 159 3.22 -10.54 -1.46
CA VAL A 159 2.67 -10.01 -0.22
C VAL A 159 3.26 -8.62 0.05
N THR A 160 2.35 -7.67 0.32
CA THR A 160 2.66 -6.31 0.77
C THR A 160 2.11 -6.14 2.18
N VAL A 161 2.83 -5.41 3.02
CA VAL A 161 2.42 -5.12 4.39
C VAL A 161 1.74 -3.76 4.43
N LEU A 162 0.57 -3.71 5.05
CA LEU A 162 -0.18 -2.48 5.31
C LEU A 162 -0.20 -2.20 6.81
N TRP A 163 -0.08 -0.93 7.17
CA TRP A 163 -0.23 -0.44 8.54
C TRP A 163 -1.36 0.60 8.60
N GLU A 164 -1.92 0.83 9.80
CA GLU A 164 -3.08 1.72 10.01
C GLU A 164 -4.18 1.50 8.97
N GLN A 165 -4.62 0.24 8.86
CA GLN A 165 -5.64 -0.30 7.93
C GLN A 165 -5.26 -0.40 6.46
N ASN A 166 -4.65 0.62 5.83
CA ASN A 166 -4.49 0.66 4.37
C ASN A 166 -3.21 1.34 3.84
N LYS A 167 -2.26 1.68 4.71
CA LYS A 167 -1.03 2.38 4.29
C LYS A 167 0.06 1.37 3.96
N PRO A 168 0.48 1.23 2.69
CA PRO A 168 1.48 0.24 2.32
C PRO A 168 2.87 0.65 2.79
N LEU A 169 3.67 -0.34 3.19
CA LEU A 169 5.12 -0.18 3.27
C LEU A 169 5.73 -0.23 1.87
N ASP A 170 6.95 0.32 1.72
CA ASP A 170 7.69 0.19 0.47
C ASP A 170 8.08 -1.27 0.18
N GLY A 171 7.78 -1.71 -1.04
CA GLY A 171 8.17 -3.02 -1.56
C GLY A 171 7.13 -4.12 -1.33
N SER A 172 7.51 -5.34 -1.70
CA SER A 172 6.73 -6.56 -1.52
C SER A 172 7.67 -7.76 -1.46
N VAL A 173 7.18 -8.87 -0.91
CA VAL A 173 7.83 -10.18 -1.01
C VAL A 173 7.14 -10.96 -2.12
N LEU A 174 7.91 -11.53 -3.04
CA LEU A 174 7.39 -12.41 -4.08
C LEU A 174 7.40 -13.86 -3.58
N PHE A 175 6.43 -14.63 -4.02
CA PHE A 175 6.35 -16.07 -3.75
C PHE A 175 5.74 -16.82 -4.93
N LYS A 176 5.85 -18.15 -4.90
CA LYS A 176 5.22 -19.06 -5.85
C LYS A 176 4.24 -20.01 -5.15
N VAL A 177 3.20 -20.42 -5.87
CA VAL A 177 2.27 -21.46 -5.44
C VAL A 177 2.31 -22.62 -6.44
N CYS A 178 2.82 -23.76 -5.98
CA CYS A 178 3.10 -24.93 -6.79
C CYS A 178 1.95 -25.93 -6.79
N ARG A 179 1.61 -26.43 -7.98
CA ARG A 179 0.69 -27.54 -8.23
C ARG A 179 1.50 -28.83 -8.33
N CYS A 180 1.67 -29.51 -7.19
CA CYS A 180 2.48 -30.72 -7.08
C CYS A 180 1.89 -31.92 -7.85
N ASP A 181 0.61 -31.86 -8.21
CA ASP A 181 -0.04 -32.78 -9.14
C ASP A 181 0.44 -32.62 -10.59
N LEU A 182 0.90 -31.42 -10.97
CA LEU A 182 1.43 -31.10 -12.30
C LEU A 182 2.96 -31.15 -12.36
N ASP A 183 3.62 -30.63 -11.32
CA ASP A 183 5.08 -30.66 -11.20
C ASP A 183 5.51 -31.00 -9.76
N PRO A 184 5.87 -32.26 -9.47
CA PRO A 184 6.34 -32.68 -8.16
C PRO A 184 7.78 -32.23 -7.86
N SER A 185 8.47 -31.59 -8.81
CA SER A 185 9.87 -31.18 -8.64
C SER A 185 10.03 -29.89 -7.83
N CYS A 186 8.98 -29.04 -7.78
CA CYS A 186 8.98 -27.79 -7.02
C CYS A 186 9.37 -28.03 -5.56
N VAL A 187 10.15 -27.09 -4.99
CA VAL A 187 10.68 -27.18 -3.63
C VAL A 187 9.57 -27.35 -2.58
N ALA A 188 8.42 -26.70 -2.78
CA ALA A 188 7.29 -26.77 -1.87
C ALA A 188 6.56 -28.13 -1.88
N CYS A 189 6.81 -28.99 -2.87
CA CYS A 189 6.19 -30.31 -2.98
C CYS A 189 6.91 -31.40 -2.18
N LYS A 190 8.03 -31.06 -1.54
CA LYS A 190 8.93 -31.98 -0.84
C LYS A 190 8.98 -31.72 0.66
N GLU A 191 8.23 -30.73 1.15
CA GLU A 191 8.14 -30.34 2.56
C GLU A 191 6.96 -31.02 3.27
#